data_AF-A0A4Q2LJH7-F1
#
_entry.id   AF-A0A4Q2LJH7-F1
#
_cell.length_a   1.000
_cell.length_b   1.000
_cell.length_c   1.000
_cell.angle_alpha   90.00
_cell.angle_beta   90.00
_cell.angle_gamma   90.00
#
_symmetry.space_group_name_H-M   'P 1'
#
loop_
_entity.id
_entity.type
_entity.pdbx_description
1 polymer ?
#
loop_
_entity_poly.entity_id
_entity_poly.type
_entity_poly.pdbx_seq_one_letter_code
_entity_poly.pdbx_strand_id
1 'polypeptide(L)'
;MNHYGDWLIMLVAGGLIVFWFYRLFYRWLHTPSGTPVFLLQNGLEPDAGDDYVRLLEEFGYTVTSAKHRIPIEIALDSEMMRSRLYIDYLVEKEGLVYLVKTARERMPMDWTGSGVRDRLLVYTLLAPHAEGVLFADIKEREIKVITFKFPEQD
;
A
#
# COMPACT_ATOMS: atom_id res chain seq x y z
N MET A 1 -36.29 39.39 -25.03
CA MET A 1 -34.97 39.13 -24.44
C MET A 1 -35.12 38.04 -23.39
N ASN A 2 -34.38 36.92 -23.49
CA ASN A 2 -34.05 35.96 -22.40
C ASN A 2 -33.40 34.67 -22.95
N HIS A 3 -33.55 34.37 -24.25
CA HIS A 3 -33.06 33.13 -24.85
C HIS A 3 -31.52 32.99 -24.88
N TYR A 4 -30.81 34.11 -25.04
CA TYR A 4 -29.34 34.12 -25.04
C TYR A 4 -28.75 33.88 -23.65
N GLY A 5 -29.41 34.39 -22.60
CA GLY A 5 -29.00 34.15 -21.22
C GLY A 5 -29.20 32.68 -20.84
N ASP A 6 -30.33 32.10 -21.23
CA ASP A 6 -30.66 30.70 -20.97
C ASP A 6 -29.69 29.74 -21.68
N TRP A 7 -29.35 30.04 -22.94
CA TRP A 7 -28.35 29.26 -23.68
C TRP A 7 -26.94 29.37 -23.07
N LEU A 8 -26.54 30.55 -22.61
CA LEU A 8 -25.25 30.75 -21.94
C LEU A 8 -25.20 30.01 -20.59
N ILE A 9 -26.28 30.06 -19.81
CA ILE A 9 -26.41 29.34 -18.54
C ILE A 9 -26.33 27.83 -18.78
N MET A 10 -27.02 27.32 -19.81
CA MET A 10 -26.99 25.90 -20.16
C MET A 10 -25.59 25.43 -20.57
N LEU A 11 -24.84 26.27 -21.30
CA LEU A 11 -23.48 25.98 -21.72
C LEU A 11 -22.51 25.96 -20.52
N VAL A 12 -22.60 26.94 -19.62
CA VAL A 12 -21.77 27.01 -18.41
C VAL A 12 -22.09 25.86 -17.46
N ALA A 13 -23.36 25.55 -17.24
CA ALA A 13 -23.78 24.44 -16.39
C ALA A 13 -23.32 23.09 -16.96
N GLY A 14 -23.48 22.88 -18.27
CA GLY A 14 -22.98 21.69 -18.96
C GLY A 14 -21.46 21.54 -18.85
N GLY A 15 -20.72 22.64 -19.04
CA GLY A 15 -19.26 22.65 -18.89
C GLY A 15 -18.81 22.29 -17.47
N LEU A 16 -19.50 22.81 -16.45
CA LEU A 16 -19.22 22.47 -15.04
C LEU A 16 -19.51 21.00 -14.74
N ILE A 17 -20.61 20.46 -15.27
CA ILE A 17 -20.95 19.03 -15.11
C ILE A 17 -19.90 18.15 -15.77
N VAL A 18 -19.51 18.45 -17.02
CA VAL A 18 -18.47 17.71 -17.74
C VAL A 18 -17.12 17.80 -17.01
N PHE A 19 -16.75 18.98 -16.50
CA PHE A 19 -15.54 19.14 -15.70
C PHE A 19 -15.58 18.34 -14.40
N TRP A 20 -16.74 18.31 -13.72
CA TRP A 20 -16.93 17.51 -12.51
C TRP A 20 -16.85 16.02 -12.80
N PHE A 21 -17.54 15.54 -13.85
CA PHE A 21 -17.46 14.15 -14.30
C PHE A 21 -16.05 13.79 -14.74
N TYR A 22 -15.36 14.67 -15.48
CA TYR A 22 -13.97 14.47 -15.86
C TYR A 22 -13.10 14.37 -14.61
N ARG A 23 -13.23 15.26 -13.62
CA ARG A 23 -12.44 15.18 -12.39
C ARG A 23 -12.74 13.91 -11.59
N LEU A 24 -14.02 13.51 -11.48
CA LEU A 24 -14.42 12.31 -10.74
C LEU A 24 -13.93 11.04 -11.46
N PHE A 25 -14.05 11.00 -12.78
CA PHE A 25 -13.58 9.91 -13.64
C PHE A 25 -12.06 9.84 -13.69
N TYR A 26 -11.36 10.99 -13.77
CA TYR A 26 -9.90 11.06 -13.75
C TYR A 26 -9.37 10.63 -12.38
N ARG A 27 -10.04 11.02 -11.29
CA ARG A 27 -9.71 10.51 -9.96
C ARG A 27 -9.98 9.01 -9.89
N TRP A 28 -11.11 8.52 -10.38
CA TRP A 28 -11.45 7.09 -10.37
C TRP A 28 -10.49 6.23 -11.23
N LEU A 29 -10.09 6.74 -12.40
CA LEU A 29 -9.19 6.06 -13.34
C LEU A 29 -7.73 6.05 -12.86
N HIS A 30 -7.29 7.11 -12.18
CA HIS A 30 -5.96 7.18 -11.55
C HIS A 30 -5.96 6.81 -10.06
N THR A 31 -7.09 6.37 -9.51
CA THR A 31 -7.08 5.56 -8.30
C THR A 31 -6.71 4.16 -8.80
N PRO A 32 -5.57 3.57 -8.40
CA PRO A 32 -5.27 2.21 -8.81
C PRO A 32 -6.41 1.31 -8.36
N SER A 33 -7.18 0.84 -9.33
CA SER A 33 -8.27 -0.12 -9.16
C SER A 33 -7.76 -1.29 -8.33
N GLY A 34 -8.38 -1.46 -7.16
CA GLY A 34 -7.91 -2.37 -6.14
C GLY A 34 -7.91 -3.84 -6.55
N THR A 35 -7.01 -4.57 -5.88
CA THR A 35 -6.98 -6.04 -5.65
C THR A 35 -6.26 -6.88 -6.74
N PRO A 36 -5.23 -7.66 -6.35
CA PRO A 36 -5.46 -8.87 -5.60
C PRO A 36 -4.75 -8.86 -4.24
N VAL A 37 -5.34 -8.14 -3.27
CA VAL A 37 -5.28 -8.51 -1.84
C VAL A 37 -5.95 -9.89 -1.60
N PHE A 38 -6.44 -10.56 -2.65
CA PHE A 38 -7.07 -11.89 -2.58
C PHE A 38 -6.15 -12.95 -1.96
N LEU A 39 -4.82 -12.82 -2.08
CA LEU A 39 -3.86 -13.70 -1.40
C LEU A 39 -3.70 -13.42 0.11
N LEU A 40 -4.27 -12.32 0.59
CA LEU A 40 -4.18 -11.82 1.96
C LEU A 40 -5.57 -11.71 2.63
N GLN A 41 -6.62 -12.30 2.06
CA GLN A 41 -7.97 -12.27 2.67
C GLN A 41 -8.10 -13.05 3.99
N ASN A 42 -7.07 -13.82 4.38
CA ASN A 42 -7.04 -14.58 5.63
C ASN A 42 -6.12 -13.94 6.69
N GLY A 43 -5.85 -12.64 6.59
CA GLY A 43 -5.19 -11.93 7.67
C GLY A 43 -6.02 -11.99 8.95
N LEU A 44 -5.33 -11.97 10.10
CA LEU A 44 -6.00 -11.82 11.39
C LEU A 44 -6.64 -10.43 11.47
N GLU A 45 -7.74 -10.31 12.21
CA GLU A 45 -8.26 -8.99 12.56
C GLU A 45 -7.22 -8.22 13.38
N PRO A 46 -7.02 -6.92 13.09
CA PRO A 46 -6.12 -6.08 13.87
C PRO A 46 -6.65 -5.90 15.30
N ASP A 47 -5.78 -6.16 16.27
CA ASP A 47 -6.04 -5.88 17.67
C ASP A 47 -5.78 -4.38 17.92
N ALA A 48 -6.83 -3.65 18.28
CA ALA A 48 -6.74 -2.22 18.61
C ALA A 48 -5.85 -1.95 19.84
N GLY A 49 -5.56 -2.98 20.66
CA GLY A 49 -4.62 -2.90 21.77
C GLY A 49 -3.14 -2.98 21.38
N ASP A 50 -2.81 -3.32 20.13
CA ASP A 50 -1.42 -3.45 19.68
C ASP A 50 -0.77 -2.06 19.49
N ASP A 51 0.39 -1.86 20.12
CA ASP A 51 1.14 -0.60 20.04
C ASP A 51 1.53 -0.22 18.60
N TYR A 52 1.72 -1.18 17.70
CA TYR A 52 1.99 -0.91 16.29
C TYR A 52 0.75 -0.37 15.58
N VAL A 53 -0.44 -0.90 15.88
CA VAL A 53 -1.71 -0.41 15.32
C VAL A 53 -1.92 1.03 15.74
N ARG A 54 -1.73 1.33 17.03
CA ARG A 54 -1.84 2.69 17.57
C ARG A 54 -0.84 3.65 16.93
N LEU A 55 0.42 3.23 16.76
CA LEU A 55 1.43 4.03 16.07
C LEU A 55 1.03 4.32 14.62
N LEU A 56 0.54 3.32 13.89
CA LEU A 56 0.09 3.50 12.50
C LEU A 56 -1.07 4.49 12.41
N GLU A 57 -2.06 4.37 13.30
CA GLU A 57 -3.21 5.27 13.39
C GLU A 57 -2.80 6.70 13.76
N GLU A 58 -1.86 6.88 14.69
CA GLU A 58 -1.31 8.20 15.05
C GLU A 58 -0.67 8.92 13.85
N PHE A 59 -0.08 8.17 12.90
CA PHE A 59 0.48 8.69 11.66
C PHE A 59 -0.54 8.84 10.51
N GLY A 60 -1.82 8.58 10.81
CA GLY A 60 -2.95 8.73 9.91
C GLY A 60 -3.16 7.57 8.94
N TYR A 61 -2.63 6.38 9.26
CA TYR A 61 -2.92 5.15 8.51
C TYR A 61 -4.09 4.40 9.15
N THR A 62 -4.97 3.82 8.32
CA THR A 62 -6.01 2.91 8.77
C THR A 62 -5.53 1.47 8.60
N VAL A 63 -5.51 0.68 9.68
CA VAL A 63 -5.09 -0.72 9.61
C VAL A 63 -6.24 -1.58 9.08
N THR A 64 -6.06 -2.16 7.90
CA THR A 64 -7.11 -2.93 7.22
C THR A 64 -7.03 -4.42 7.53
N SER A 65 -5.84 -4.94 7.82
CA SER A 65 -5.66 -6.34 8.19
C SER A 65 -4.33 -6.55 8.92
N ALA A 66 -4.29 -7.50 9.85
CA ALA A 66 -3.11 -7.80 10.66
C ALA A 66 -2.19 -8.82 9.98
N LYS A 67 -1.50 -9.63 10.78
CA LYS A 67 -0.42 -10.48 10.33
C LYS A 67 -0.87 -11.51 9.30
N HIS A 68 -0.25 -11.47 8.13
CA HIS A 68 -0.42 -12.48 7.07
C HIS A 68 0.79 -13.38 6.99
N ARG A 69 0.53 -14.67 6.85
CA ARG A 69 1.56 -15.69 6.62
C ARG A 69 1.45 -16.19 5.19
N ILE A 70 2.53 -16.06 4.43
CA ILE A 70 2.63 -16.54 3.05
C ILE A 70 3.54 -17.78 3.08
N PRO A 71 3.00 -19.02 2.99
CA PRO A 71 3.82 -20.22 2.90
C PRO A 71 4.54 -20.28 1.55
N ILE A 72 5.78 -20.75 1.54
CA ILE A 72 6.57 -20.94 0.32
C ILE A 72 7.12 -22.36 0.34
N GLU A 73 6.87 -23.12 -0.71
CA GLU A 73 7.55 -24.39 -0.95
C GLU A 73 8.64 -24.16 -2.00
N ILE A 74 9.84 -24.66 -1.72
CA ILE A 74 11.04 -24.43 -2.53
C ILE A 74 11.57 -25.80 -2.90
N ALA A 75 11.57 -26.13 -4.19
CA ALA A 75 12.27 -27.30 -4.70
C ALA A 75 13.72 -26.90 -5.02
N LEU A 76 14.69 -27.52 -4.35
CA LEU A 76 16.12 -27.39 -4.67
C LEU A 76 16.64 -28.78 -5.04
N ASP A 77 16.95 -28.97 -6.32
CA ASP A 77 17.32 -30.25 -6.89
C ASP A 77 16.30 -31.36 -6.53
N SER A 78 16.71 -32.36 -5.74
CA SER A 78 15.84 -33.44 -5.26
C SER A 78 15.21 -33.18 -3.89
N GLU A 79 15.47 -32.03 -3.26
CA GLU A 79 14.98 -31.70 -1.92
C GLU A 79 13.83 -30.69 -1.96
N MET A 80 12.76 -31.01 -1.23
CA MET A 80 11.65 -30.09 -0.98
C MET A 80 11.85 -29.37 0.35
N MET A 81 12.05 -28.06 0.28
CA MET A 81 12.15 -27.17 1.42
C MET A 81 10.88 -26.36 1.62
N ARG A 82 10.64 -25.95 2.86
CA ARG A 82 9.52 -25.08 3.23
C ARG A 82 10.03 -23.83 3.91
N SER A 83 9.59 -22.69 3.41
CA SER A 83 9.83 -21.38 3.97
C SER A 83 8.51 -20.63 4.12
N ARG A 84 8.60 -19.39 4.60
CA ARG A 84 7.45 -18.52 4.79
C ARG A 84 7.87 -17.06 4.84
N LEU A 85 7.03 -16.20 4.29
CA LEU A 85 7.11 -14.76 4.48
C LEU A 85 5.97 -14.30 5.38
N TYR A 86 6.19 -13.13 5.99
CA TYR A 86 5.21 -12.50 6.85
C TYR A 86 5.05 -11.05 6.45
N ILE A 87 3.81 -10.63 6.26
CA ILE A 87 3.43 -9.21 6.21
C ILE A 87 2.79 -8.93 7.56
N ASP A 88 3.33 -7.97 8.32
CA ASP A 88 2.91 -7.79 9.72
C ASP A 88 1.55 -7.07 9.77
N TYR A 89 1.35 -6.05 8.92
CA TYR A 89 0.06 -5.38 8.72
C TYR A 89 -0.16 -4.96 7.26
N LEU A 90 -1.42 -4.79 6.89
CA LEU A 90 -1.84 -4.00 5.73
C LEU A 90 -2.48 -2.71 6.23
N VAL A 91 -2.10 -1.61 5.62
CA VAL A 91 -2.65 -0.30 5.96
C VAL A 91 -3.06 0.49 4.74
N GLU A 92 -3.99 1.40 4.93
CA GLU A 92 -4.46 2.32 3.91
C GLU A 92 -4.31 3.77 4.39
N LYS A 93 -3.88 4.65 3.49
CA LYS A 93 -3.89 6.10 3.71
C LYS A 93 -4.25 6.79 2.41
N GLU A 94 -5.27 7.65 2.44
CA GLU A 94 -5.75 8.40 1.27
C GLU A 94 -6.11 7.50 0.07
N GLY A 95 -6.61 6.28 0.32
CA GLY A 95 -6.94 5.30 -0.72
C GLY A 95 -5.76 4.50 -1.26
N LEU A 96 -4.55 4.75 -0.75
CA LEU A 96 -3.33 4.04 -1.12
C LEU A 96 -3.02 2.95 -0.10
N VAL A 97 -2.72 1.75 -0.58
CA VAL A 97 -2.43 0.58 0.26
C VAL A 97 -0.92 0.41 0.42
N TYR A 98 -0.49 0.13 1.65
CA TYR A 98 0.89 -0.14 1.99
C TYR A 98 1.02 -1.44 2.78
N LEU A 99 2.15 -2.13 2.59
CA LEU A 99 2.53 -3.28 3.42
C LEU A 99 3.34 -2.80 4.63
N VAL A 100 3.13 -3.36 5.81
CA VAL A 100 3.92 -2.99 6.99
C VAL A 100 4.85 -4.12 7.41
N LYS A 101 6.09 -3.75 7.70
CA LYS A 101 7.10 -4.57 8.37
C LYS A 101 7.50 -3.90 9.68
N THR A 102 7.38 -4.63 10.78
CA THR A 102 7.75 -4.09 12.10
C THR A 102 9.23 -4.30 12.40
N ALA A 103 9.82 -3.34 13.12
CA ALA A 103 11.18 -3.45 13.63
C ALA A 103 11.29 -4.62 14.62
N ARG A 104 12.39 -5.37 14.55
CA ARG A 104 12.65 -6.52 15.44
C ARG A 104 14.05 -6.41 16.02
N GLU A 105 14.16 -6.43 17.34
CA GLU A 105 15.44 -6.31 18.04
C GLU A 105 16.48 -7.34 17.58
N ARG A 106 16.06 -8.57 17.36
CA ARG A 106 16.95 -9.69 16.98
C ARG A 106 17.42 -9.63 15.53
N MET A 107 16.81 -8.78 14.70
CA MET A 107 17.14 -8.70 13.28
C MET A 107 16.97 -7.25 12.81
N PRO A 108 17.91 -6.36 13.22
CA PRO A 108 17.88 -4.96 12.85
C PRO A 108 17.95 -4.78 11.33
N MET A 109 17.40 -3.67 10.86
CA MET A 109 17.45 -3.30 9.44
C MET A 109 18.84 -2.79 9.09
N ASP A 110 19.40 -3.31 8.00
CA ASP A 110 20.53 -2.66 7.34
C ASP A 110 19.99 -1.61 6.37
N TRP A 111 20.29 -0.34 6.66
CA TRP A 111 19.82 0.81 5.89
C TRP A 111 20.67 1.12 4.64
N THR A 112 21.61 0.24 4.27
CA THR A 112 22.22 0.29 2.94
C THR A 112 21.21 -0.03 1.83
N GLY A 113 21.48 0.40 0.60
CA GLY A 113 20.62 0.09 -0.55
C GLY A 113 20.45 -1.41 -0.79
N SER A 114 21.51 -2.19 -0.63
CA SER A 114 21.47 -3.66 -0.70
C SER A 114 20.68 -4.27 0.46
N GLY A 115 20.86 -3.77 1.69
CA GLY A 115 20.13 -4.26 2.85
C GLY A 115 18.62 -4.05 2.73
N VAL A 116 18.21 -2.85 2.32
CA VAL A 116 16.81 -2.51 2.05
C VAL A 116 16.24 -3.35 0.90
N ARG A 117 16.99 -3.49 -0.20
CA ARG A 117 16.60 -4.33 -1.35
C ARG A 117 16.39 -5.78 -0.92
N ASP A 118 17.39 -6.41 -0.34
CA ASP A 118 17.37 -7.85 -0.04
C ASP A 118 16.27 -8.21 0.97
N ARG A 119 15.94 -7.27 1.86
CA ARG A 119 14.94 -7.48 2.90
C ARG A 119 13.53 -7.09 2.50
N LEU A 120 13.34 -6.01 1.74
CA LEU A 120 12.02 -5.42 1.51
C LEU A 120 11.51 -5.53 0.06
N LEU A 121 12.39 -5.73 -0.93
CA LEU A 121 11.99 -5.76 -2.34
C LEU A 121 10.98 -6.89 -2.61
N VAL A 122 11.18 -8.06 -2.00
CA VAL A 122 10.31 -9.23 -2.19
C VAL A 122 8.83 -8.91 -1.89
N TYR A 123 8.55 -8.08 -0.88
CA TYR A 123 7.18 -7.74 -0.52
C TYR A 123 6.52 -6.84 -1.58
N THR A 124 7.28 -5.91 -2.15
CA THR A 124 6.79 -5.05 -3.24
C THR A 124 6.50 -5.89 -4.49
N LEU A 125 7.33 -6.89 -4.78
CA LEU A 125 7.11 -7.81 -5.90
C LEU A 125 5.90 -8.75 -5.68
N LEU A 126 5.62 -9.14 -4.43
CA LEU A 126 4.48 -10.00 -4.09
C LEU A 126 3.14 -9.25 -4.09
N ALA A 127 3.15 -7.95 -3.82
CA ALA A 127 1.95 -7.11 -3.82
C ALA A 127 2.15 -5.92 -4.77
N PRO A 128 2.04 -6.14 -6.10
CA PRO A 128 2.30 -5.10 -7.10
C PRO A 128 1.33 -3.91 -7.05
N HIS A 129 0.24 -4.02 -6.28
CA HIS A 129 -0.74 -2.95 -6.06
C HIS A 129 -0.52 -2.17 -4.76
N ALA A 130 0.48 -2.56 -3.95
CA ALA A 130 0.88 -1.76 -2.81
C ALA A 130 1.80 -0.62 -3.30
N GLU A 131 1.57 0.60 -2.82
CA GLU A 131 2.40 1.76 -3.16
C GLU A 131 3.80 1.68 -2.56
N GLY A 132 3.99 0.85 -1.55
CA GLY A 132 5.29 0.59 -0.95
C GLY A 132 5.20 -0.22 0.33
N VAL A 133 6.34 -0.28 1.00
CA VAL A 133 6.51 -0.94 2.29
C VAL A 133 6.79 0.10 3.37
N LEU A 134 6.00 0.10 4.43
CA LEU A 134 6.26 0.85 5.65
C LEU A 134 7.13 0.03 6.58
N PHE A 135 8.21 0.62 7.07
CA PHE A 135 8.98 0.09 8.18
C PHE A 135 8.59 0.86 9.45
N ALA A 136 7.90 0.18 10.37
CA ALA A 136 7.41 0.77 11.61
C ALA A 136 8.29 0.36 12.80
N ASP A 137 8.83 1.35 13.52
CA ASP A 137 9.63 1.16 14.72
C ASP A 137 8.97 1.85 15.92
N ILE A 138 8.48 1.06 16.88
CA ILE A 138 7.87 1.60 18.11
C ILE A 138 8.91 2.28 18.99
N LYS A 139 10.15 1.76 19.04
CA LYS A 139 11.16 2.28 19.97
C LYS A 139 11.55 3.70 19.60
N GLU A 140 11.77 3.92 18.30
CA GLU A 140 12.09 5.23 17.75
C GLU A 140 10.82 6.06 17.43
N ARG A 141 9.63 5.47 17.60
CA ARG A 141 8.32 6.02 17.19
C ARG A 141 8.34 6.60 15.78
N GLU A 142 8.96 5.87 14.86
CA GLU A 142 9.14 6.30 13.47
C GLU A 142 8.50 5.31 12.49
N ILE A 143 7.94 5.86 11.41
CA ILE A 143 7.50 5.09 10.24
C ILE A 143 8.26 5.59 9.02
N LYS A 144 9.04 4.71 8.39
CA LYS A 144 9.72 5.00 7.12
C LYS A 144 8.93 4.41 5.97
N VAL A 145 8.74 5.19 4.91
CA VAL A 145 8.11 4.73 3.66
C VAL A 145 9.20 4.30 2.68
N ILE A 146 9.14 3.07 2.19
CA ILE A 146 10.10 2.52 1.23
C ILE A 146 9.36 2.21 -0.08
N THR A 147 9.80 2.83 -1.16
CA THR A 147 9.30 2.60 -2.51
C THR A 147 10.44 2.18 -3.43
N PHE A 148 10.23 1.15 -4.24
CA PHE A 148 11.21 0.71 -5.23
C PHE A 148 10.83 1.22 -6.61
N LYS A 149 11.80 1.79 -7.34
CA LYS A 149 11.63 2.21 -8.73
C LYS A 149 12.68 1.50 -9.57
N PHE A 150 12.26 1.02 -10.74
CA PHE A 150 13.14 0.41 -11.74
C PHE A 150 13.29 1.41 -12.88
N PRO A 151 14.41 2.16 -12.94
CA PRO A 151 14.63 3.08 -14.03
C PRO A 151 14.75 2.31 -15.35
N GLU A 152 14.24 2.87 -16.44
CA GLU A 152 14.60 2.42 -17.79
C GLU A 152 16.12 2.56 -17.96
N GLN A 153 16.75 1.55 -18.54
CA GLN A 153 18.17 1.63 -18.89
C GLN A 153 18.26 2.41 -20.21
N ASP A 154 18.96 3.54 -20.18
CA ASP A 154 19.39 4.26 -21.38
C ASP A 154 20.41 3.43 -22.20
#